data_AF-A0A8T3N351-F1
#
_entry.id   AF-A0A8T3N351-F1
#
_cell.length_a   1.000
_cell.length_b   1.000
_cell.length_c   1.000
_cell.angle_alpha   90.00
_cell.angle_beta   90.00
_cell.angle_gamma   90.00
#
_symmetry.space_group_name_H-M   'P 1'
#
loop_
_entity.id
_entity.type
_entity.pdbx_description
1 polymer ?
#
loop_
_entity_poly.entity_id
_entity_poly.type
_entity_poly.pdbx_seq_one_letter_code
_entity_poly.pdbx_strand_id
1 'polypeptide(L)' 'LTDHHELDLEQPIREAILLTMPIAPLDRADCPGLCVVCGLPLDDGHHDHPDDDVDPRLEALRGFVAD' A
#
# COMPACT_ATOMS: atom_id res chain seq x y z
N LEU A 1 -32.91 -8.47 12.62
CA LEU A 1 -33.84 -7.37 12.29
C LEU A 1 -33.87 -6.46 13.50
N THR A 2 -33.67 -5.16 13.32
CA THR A 2 -33.78 -4.17 14.41
C THR A 2 -35.23 -4.05 14.89
N ASP A 3 -35.47 -3.27 15.93
CA ASP A 3 -36.82 -2.99 16.47
C ASP A 3 -37.79 -2.39 15.41
N HIS A 4 -37.25 -1.89 14.29
CA HIS A 4 -37.99 -1.37 13.13
C HIS A 4 -38.06 -2.34 11.93
N HIS A 5 -37.73 -3.63 12.11
CA HIS A 5 -37.66 -4.62 11.02
C HIS A 5 -36.65 -4.28 9.91
N GLU A 6 -35.55 -3.63 10.26
CA GLU A 6 -34.49 -3.28 9.31
C GLU A 6 -33.35 -4.31 9.38
N LEU A 7 -32.70 -4.53 8.23
CA LEU A 7 -31.45 -5.27 8.14
C LEU A 7 -30.31 -4.27 8.03
N ASP A 8 -29.39 -4.31 8.98
CA ASP A 8 -28.13 -3.59 8.88
C ASP A 8 -27.19 -4.38 7.95
N LEU A 9 -26.95 -3.82 6.77
CA LEU A 9 -26.07 -4.41 5.76
C LEU A 9 -24.71 -3.71 5.69
N GLU A 10 -24.46 -2.69 6.52
CA GLU A 10 -23.24 -1.89 6.42
C GLU A 10 -21.99 -2.76 6.61
N GLN A 11 -21.99 -3.57 7.67
CA GLN A 11 -20.89 -4.49 7.96
C GLN A 11 -20.71 -5.58 6.90
N PRO A 12 -21.71 -6.42 6.57
CA PRO A 12 -21.51 -7.51 5.63
C PRO A 12 -21.15 -7.01 4.22
N ILE A 13 -21.67 -5.86 3.78
CA ILE A 13 -21.29 -5.27 2.51
C ILE A 13 -19.84 -4.77 2.54
N ARG A 14 -19.43 -4.05 3.60
CA ARG A 14 -18.06 -3.57 3.75
C ARG A 14 -17.06 -4.72 3.76
N GLU A 15 -17.34 -5.79 4.49
CA GLU A 15 -16.48 -6.98 4.55
C GLU A 15 -16.36 -7.65 3.17
N ALA A 16 -17.48 -7.83 2.46
CA ALA A 16 -17.46 -8.39 1.11
C ALA A 16 -16.62 -7.54 0.15
N ILE A 17 -16.76 -6.21 0.21
CA ILE A 17 -15.95 -5.30 -0.62
C ILE A 17 -14.46 -5.46 -0.29
N LEU A 18 -14.08 -5.38 0.98
CA LEU A 18 -12.68 -5.48 1.40
C LEU A 18 -12.03 -6.80 0.97
N LEU A 19 -12.77 -7.91 1.05
CA LEU A 19 -12.27 -9.22 0.62
C LEU A 19 -12.07 -9.33 -0.91
N THR A 20 -12.80 -8.54 -1.69
CA THR A 20 -12.71 -8.55 -3.16
C THR A 20 -11.72 -7.51 -3.70
N MET A 21 -11.29 -6.55 -2.89
CA MET A 21 -10.37 -5.51 -3.32
C MET A 21 -8.96 -6.07 -3.57
N PRO A 22 -8.25 -5.58 -4.59
CA PRO A 22 -6.84 -5.90 -4.78
C PRO A 22 -6.01 -5.35 -3.62
N ILE A 23 -4.95 -6.08 -3.25
CA ILE A 23 -4.00 -5.66 -2.20
C ILE A 23 -3.35 -4.31 -2.55
N ALA A 24 -3.11 -4.07 -3.84
CA ALA A 24 -2.61 -2.81 -4.37
C ALA A 24 -3.56 -2.32 -5.48
N PRO A 25 -4.45 -1.36 -5.21
CA PRO A 25 -5.29 -0.78 -6.25
C PRO A 25 -4.45 0.12 -7.15
N LEU A 26 -4.22 -0.34 -8.38
CA LEU A 26 -3.55 0.41 -9.42
C LEU A 26 -4.59 1.08 -10.33
N ASP A 27 -4.22 2.18 -10.98
CA ASP A 27 -5.07 2.90 -11.94
C ASP A 27 -5.25 2.12 -13.26
N ARG A 28 -4.26 1.31 -13.64
CA ARG A 28 -4.25 0.43 -14.82
C ARG A 28 -3.47 -0.86 -14.56
N ALA A 29 -3.67 -1.86 -15.43
CA ALA A 29 -3.11 -3.20 -15.25
C ALA A 29 -1.57 -3.26 -15.28
N ASP A 30 -0.92 -2.33 -15.99
CA ASP A 30 0.53 -2.24 -16.17
C ASP A 30 1.13 -1.02 -15.45
N CYS A 31 0.43 -0.47 -14.45
CA CYS A 31 0.94 0.66 -13.68
C CYS A 31 2.19 0.25 -12.88
N PRO A 32 3.33 0.95 -13.05
CA PRO A 32 4.51 0.68 -12.23
C PRO A 32 4.32 1.11 -10.77
N GLY A 33 3.33 1.98 -10.50
CA GLY A 33 3.01 2.49 -9.18
C GLY A 33 3.59 3.88 -8.91
N LEU A 34 3.59 4.25 -7.63
CA LEU A 34 4.12 5.52 -7.15
C LEU A 34 5.45 5.31 -6.44
N CYS A 35 6.34 6.29 -6.54
CA CYS A 35 7.56 6.30 -5.76
C CYS A 35 7.22 6.36 -4.26
N VAL A 36 7.80 5.45 -3.46
CA VAL A 36 7.56 5.37 -2.01
C VAL A 36 8.14 6.55 -1.23
N VAL A 37 9.05 7.31 -1.84
CA VAL A 37 9.69 8.50 -1.24
C VAL A 37 8.89 9.77 -1.54
N CYS A 38 8.59 10.04 -2.81
CA CYS A 38 7.98 11.31 -3.23
C CYS A 38 6.52 11.21 -3.71
N GLY A 39 5.97 9.99 -3.86
CA GLY A 39 4.59 9.77 -4.29
C GLY A 39 4.29 10.10 -5.76
N LEU A 40 5.30 10.43 -6.56
CA LEU A 40 5.13 10.69 -8.00
C LEU A 40 5.05 9.39 -8.80
N PRO A 41 4.42 9.39 -9.98
CA PRO A 41 4.38 8.23 -10.87
C PRO A 41 5.78 7.76 -11.26
N LEU A 42 6.02 6.45 -11.18
CA LEU A 42 7.28 5.85 -11.63
C LEU A 42 7.44 5.83 -13.17
N ASP A 43 6.39 6.20 -13.91
CA ASP A 43 6.41 6.33 -15.36
C ASP A 43 7.35 7.45 -15.85
N ASP A 44 7.60 8.47 -15.02
CA ASP A 44 8.30 9.70 -15.40
C ASP A 44 9.84 9.58 -15.38
N GLY A 45 10.38 8.41 -15.00
CA GLY A 45 11.82 8.10 -15.01
C GLY A 45 12.48 8.11 -13.63
N HIS A 46 13.80 8.38 -13.58
CA HIS A 46 14.55 8.41 -12.32
C HIS A 46 14.21 9.67 -11.52
N HIS A 47 13.84 9.47 -10.25
CA HIS A 47 13.60 10.54 -9.30
C HIS A 47 14.85 10.69 -8.44
N ASP A 48 15.36 11.92 -8.37
CA ASP A 48 16.48 12.22 -7.49
C ASP A 48 15.97 12.37 -6.05
N HIS A 49 16.47 11.50 -5.17
CA HIS A 49 16.14 11.46 -3.76
C HIS A 49 17.43 11.49 -2.96
N PRO A 50 17.47 12.18 -1.82
CA PRO A 50 18.60 12.06 -0.93
C PRO A 50 18.76 10.59 -0.55
N ASP A 51 20.01 10.11 -0.48
CA ASP A 51 20.31 8.86 0.19
C ASP A 51 19.86 9.04 1.64
N ASP A 52 18.71 8.42 1.98
CA ASP A 52 18.22 8.42 3.35
C ASP A 52 19.26 7.71 4.23
N ASP A 53 19.53 8.31 5.40
CA ASP A 53 20.29 7.64 6.44
C ASP A 53 19.65 6.27 6.71
N VAL A 54 20.49 5.24 6.91
CA VAL A 54 20.04 3.88 7.22
C VAL A 54 18.95 3.94 8.29
N ASP A 55 17.77 3.37 8.00
CA ASP A 55 16.66 3.32 8.96
C ASP A 55 17.22 2.86 10.31
N PRO A 56 17.05 3.64 11.40
CA PRO A 56 17.67 3.32 12.69
C PRO A 56 17.32 1.93 13.21
N ARG A 57 16.17 1.37 12.80
CA ARG A 57 15.74 0.01 13.16
C ARG A 57 16.59 -1.07 12.48
N LEU A 58 17.17 -0.75 11.33
CA LEU A 58 18.01 -1.64 10.52
C LEU A 58 19.51 -1.38 10.71
N GLU A 59 19.91 -0.44 11.55
CA GLU A 59 21.31 -0.09 11.80
C GLU A 59 22.17 -1.31 12.20
N ALA A 60 21.59 -2.24 12.97
CA ALA A 60 22.27 -3.49 13.35
C ALA A 60 22.66 -4.39 12.16
N LEU A 61 22.09 -4.14 10.97
CA LEU A 61 22.35 -4.89 9.73
C LEU A 61 23.35 -4.18 8.81
N ARG A 62 23.96 -3.06 9.21
CA ARG A 62 24.87 -2.27 8.35
C ARG A 62 26.04 -3.07 7.74
N GLY A 63 26.43 -4.19 8.34
CA GLY A 63 27.46 -5.11 7.84
C GLY A 63 26.94 -6.50 7.42
N PHE A 64 25.62 -6.68 7.28
CA PHE A 64 25.04 -7.98 6.92
C PHE A 64 25.30 -8.29 5.44
N VAL A 65 25.85 -9.48 5.17
CA VAL A 65 26.03 -10.01 3.81
C VAL A 65 25.17 -11.26 3.71
N ALA A 66 24.23 -11.28 2.78
CA ALA A 66 23.45 -12.47 2.46
C ALA A 66 24.25 -13.35 1.49
N ASP A 67 24.43 -14.62 1.85
CA ASP A 67 25.00 -15.66 0.98
C ASP A 67 24.04 -16.03 -0.18
#